data_AF-A0A5R8QP52-F1
#
_entry.id   AF-A0A5R8QP52-F1
#
_cell.length_a   1.000
_cell.length_b   1.000
_cell.length_c   1.000
_cell.angle_alpha   90.00
_cell.angle_beta   90.00
_cell.angle_gamma   90.00
#
_symmetry.space_group_name_H-M   'P 1'
#
loop_
_entity.id
_entity.type
_entity.pdbx_description
1 polymer ?
#
loop_
_entity_poly.entity_id
_entity_poly.type
_entity_poly.pdbx_seq_one_letter_code
_entity_poly.pdbx_strand_id
1 'polypeptide(L)'
;MRAWAQSHKGNTSLSLKRRNAAHGIGILLGVGAFVALVGAAHAAEGDKLGGNLTICKGAYALCAAATCSPTGNQISVRTSNGWASFPEVNCTCPILNGDAIADVNAGNMQGSCSPPDSQKIWSLYSPQLEIPQEANNWTRSGREALAPPQWCSAKLNAGETISNCFSFLCDIAGSAPNGVPLATCHCPMGESFGGTKVPAATAFITQAGQLNNQICKQHPVTWYNPVTAKDSIETTSK
;
A
#
# COMPACT_ATOMS: atom_id res chain seq x y z
N MET A 1 12.45 42.97 37.93
CA MET A 1 12.31 42.64 39.36
C MET A 1 12.67 41.17 39.53
N ARG A 2 13.61 40.88 40.45
CA ARG A 2 13.85 39.62 41.20
C ARG A 2 14.01 38.32 40.37
N ALA A 3 15.24 37.80 40.26
CA ALA A 3 15.84 36.79 41.17
C ALA A 3 15.35 35.36 40.83
N TRP A 4 16.11 34.26 40.81
CA TRP A 4 17.43 33.85 41.30
C TRP A 4 17.69 32.48 40.61
N ALA A 5 18.84 32.20 39.99
CA ALA A 5 20.08 31.67 40.60
C ALA A 5 20.00 30.21 41.12
N GLN A 6 20.80 29.39 40.42
CA GLN A 6 21.41 28.07 40.68
C GLN A 6 21.51 27.58 42.13
N SER A 7 21.54 26.26 42.33
CA SER A 7 22.36 25.64 43.39
C SER A 7 22.66 24.16 43.14
N HIS A 8 23.95 23.83 43.24
CA HIS A 8 24.58 22.50 43.20
C HIS A 8 24.30 21.67 44.46
N LYS A 9 24.45 20.32 44.35
CA LYS A 9 25.06 19.35 45.30
C LYS A 9 24.56 17.93 44.92
N GLY A 10 25.33 16.84 44.94
CA GLY A 10 26.69 16.60 45.39
C GLY A 10 27.12 15.14 45.11
N ASN A 11 28.44 14.94 45.17
CA ASN A 11 29.19 13.68 45.17
C ASN A 11 28.62 12.59 46.10
N THR A 12 28.79 11.31 45.75
CA THR A 12 29.73 10.44 46.50
C THR A 12 30.05 9.14 45.76
N SER A 13 31.24 8.66 46.09
CA SER A 13 32.05 7.64 45.44
C SER A 13 32.02 6.32 46.24
N LEU A 14 32.61 5.28 45.64
CA LEU A 14 33.17 4.05 46.23
C LEU A 14 32.20 2.93 46.64
N SER A 15 32.37 1.76 46.03
CA SER A 15 33.28 0.75 46.61
C SER A 15 33.27 -0.54 45.79
N LEU A 16 34.43 -0.87 45.20
CA LEU A 16 34.75 -2.21 44.73
C LEU A 16 34.85 -3.16 45.92
N LYS A 17 34.18 -4.32 45.84
CA LYS A 17 34.59 -5.50 46.60
C LYS A 17 34.54 -6.75 45.72
N ARG A 18 35.70 -7.07 45.14
CA ARG A 18 36.05 -8.42 44.66
C ARG A 18 36.14 -9.36 45.86
N ARG A 19 35.54 -10.55 45.79
CA ARG A 19 36.13 -11.82 46.27
C ARG A 19 35.65 -12.99 45.43
N ASN A 20 36.59 -13.90 45.19
CA ASN A 20 36.59 -15.04 44.30
C ASN A 20 36.07 -16.32 44.99
N ALA A 21 35.57 -17.29 44.20
CA ALA A 21 35.78 -18.75 44.29
C ALA A 21 34.80 -19.42 43.30
N ALA A 22 35.19 -19.91 42.11
CA ALA A 22 35.95 -21.14 41.80
C ALA A 22 35.22 -22.45 42.14
N HIS A 23 34.65 -23.14 41.14
CA HIS A 23 34.98 -24.53 40.72
C HIS A 23 33.87 -25.21 39.88
N GLY A 24 34.29 -25.99 38.87
CA GLY A 24 33.51 -27.06 38.21
C GLY A 24 33.18 -26.80 36.73
N ILE A 25 34.12 -26.92 35.79
CA ILE A 25 34.41 -28.11 34.95
C ILE A 25 33.20 -28.63 34.16
N GLY A 26 33.28 -28.53 32.83
CA GLY A 26 32.41 -29.19 31.87
C GLY A 26 32.66 -28.74 30.43
N ILE A 27 33.87 -28.99 29.91
CA ILE A 27 34.20 -28.81 28.49
C ILE A 27 33.58 -29.97 27.71
N LEU A 28 32.63 -29.68 26.83
CA LEU A 28 32.27 -30.53 25.71
C LEU A 28 32.47 -29.73 24.42
N LEU A 29 33.47 -30.17 23.66
CA LEU A 29 33.83 -29.67 22.33
C LEU A 29 32.68 -29.97 21.36
N GLY A 30 32.02 -28.92 20.88
CA GLY A 30 31.10 -28.98 19.75
C GLY A 30 31.38 -27.79 18.84
N VAL A 31 32.25 -27.99 17.85
CA VAL A 31 32.52 -27.01 16.79
C VAL A 31 31.29 -26.98 15.88
N GLY A 32 30.37 -26.06 16.18
CA GLY A 32 29.25 -25.71 15.32
C GLY A 32 29.30 -24.22 15.05
N ALA A 33 29.90 -23.82 13.93
CA ALA A 33 29.90 -22.45 13.46
C ALA A 33 28.47 -22.06 13.03
N PHE A 34 27.66 -21.58 13.98
CA PHE A 34 26.41 -20.90 13.67
C PHE A 34 26.74 -19.51 13.13
N VAL A 35 26.85 -19.39 11.80
CA VAL A 35 26.80 -18.09 11.12
C VAL A 35 25.35 -17.60 11.23
N ALA A 36 25.08 -16.80 12.26
CA ALA A 36 23.84 -16.03 12.33
C ALA A 36 23.90 -14.93 11.27
N LEU A 37 23.36 -15.22 10.08
CA LEU A 37 22.98 -14.21 9.10
C LEU A 37 21.84 -13.38 9.72
N VAL A 38 22.21 -12.32 10.42
CA VAL A 38 21.28 -11.26 10.83
C VAL A 38 20.91 -10.48 9.57
N GLY A 39 19.88 -10.96 8.87
CA GLY A 39 19.20 -10.14 7.87
C GLY A 39 18.52 -8.99 8.59
N ALA A 40 19.04 -7.78 8.46
CA ALA A 40 18.37 -6.58 8.91
C ALA A 40 17.11 -6.40 8.03
N ALA A 41 15.96 -6.82 8.56
CA ALA A 41 14.68 -6.30 8.10
C ALA A 41 14.73 -4.79 8.32
N HIS A 42 14.87 -4.03 7.24
CA HIS A 42 14.78 -2.58 7.29
C HIS A 42 13.35 -2.27 7.73
N ALA A 43 13.19 -1.77 8.95
CA ALA A 43 11.91 -1.29 9.43
C ALA A 43 11.47 -0.18 8.48
N ALA A 44 10.33 -0.37 7.79
CA ALA A 44 9.74 0.67 6.97
C ALA A 44 9.22 1.77 7.92
N GLU A 45 9.98 2.85 8.07
CA GLU A 45 9.58 4.03 8.83
C GLU A 45 8.58 4.86 8.01
N GLY A 46 7.57 5.42 8.70
CA GLY A 46 6.50 6.20 8.10
C GLY A 46 6.49 7.66 8.55
N ASP A 47 6.54 8.62 7.62
CA ASP A 47 6.41 10.06 7.94
C ASP A 47 4.93 10.49 7.90
N LYS A 48 4.39 11.00 9.02
CA LYS A 48 2.96 11.37 9.13
C LYS A 48 2.61 12.59 8.27
N LEU A 49 1.56 12.47 7.44
CA LEU A 49 1.05 13.55 6.58
C LEU A 49 -0.16 14.31 7.16
N GLY A 50 -0.79 13.76 8.21
CA GLY A 50 -2.05 14.26 8.79
C GLY A 50 -3.19 13.23 8.64
N GLY A 51 -4.08 13.17 9.63
CA GLY A 51 -5.02 12.05 9.74
C GLY A 51 -4.29 10.72 9.98
N ASN A 52 -4.77 9.63 9.35
CA ASN A 52 -4.12 8.31 9.37
C ASN A 52 -3.13 8.11 8.20
N LEU A 53 -2.85 9.15 7.41
CA LEU A 53 -1.95 9.07 6.26
C LEU A 53 -0.48 9.17 6.68
N THR A 54 0.35 8.33 6.07
CA THR A 54 1.79 8.26 6.29
C THR A 54 2.51 8.02 4.96
N ILE A 55 3.78 8.41 4.87
CA ILE A 55 4.67 8.05 3.77
C ILE A 55 5.41 6.77 4.14
N CYS A 56 5.10 5.65 3.50
CA CYS A 56 5.89 4.43 3.58
C CYS A 56 7.06 4.48 2.59
N LYS A 57 8.25 4.14 3.07
CA LYS A 57 9.47 4.09 2.25
C LYS A 57 9.80 2.67 1.84
N GLY A 58 10.17 2.47 0.58
CA GLY A 58 10.66 1.20 0.07
C GLY A 58 9.81 0.66 -1.08
N ALA A 59 9.69 -0.67 -1.16
CA ALA A 59 8.92 -1.32 -2.20
C ALA A 59 7.42 -1.21 -1.92
N TYR A 60 6.63 -0.90 -2.95
CA TYR A 60 5.16 -0.93 -2.90
C TYR A 60 4.58 -1.38 -4.25
N ALA A 61 3.38 -1.96 -4.22
CA ALA A 61 2.63 -2.23 -5.45
C ALA A 61 1.83 -0.97 -5.84
N LEU A 62 1.91 -0.54 -7.10
CA LEU A 62 1.14 0.61 -7.61
C LEU A 62 -0.01 0.12 -8.51
N CYS A 63 -1.21 -0.03 -7.94
CA CYS A 63 -2.35 -0.56 -8.67
C CYS A 63 -3.17 0.47 -9.46
N ALA A 64 -2.81 1.76 -9.43
CA ALA A 64 -3.62 2.86 -9.98
C ALA A 64 -4.02 2.70 -11.46
N ALA A 65 -3.27 1.91 -12.22
CA ALA A 65 -3.50 1.67 -13.64
C ALA A 65 -3.75 0.19 -13.98
N ALA A 66 -4.22 -0.60 -13.01
CA ALA A 66 -4.57 -2.01 -13.20
C ALA A 66 -6.05 -2.21 -13.56
N THR A 67 -6.32 -3.28 -14.29
CA THR A 67 -7.63 -3.95 -14.32
C THR A 67 -7.58 -5.20 -13.45
N CYS A 68 -8.75 -5.70 -13.06
CA CYS A 68 -8.83 -6.77 -12.09
C CYS A 68 -9.78 -7.87 -12.53
N SER A 69 -9.61 -9.06 -11.96
CA SER A 69 -10.45 -10.22 -12.21
C SER A 69 -11.16 -10.65 -10.92
N PRO A 70 -12.48 -10.87 -10.92
CA PRO A 70 -13.19 -11.41 -9.76
C PRO A 70 -12.62 -12.76 -9.32
N THR A 71 -12.47 -12.94 -8.02
CA THR A 71 -11.98 -14.22 -7.46
C THR A 71 -13.11 -15.16 -7.06
N GLY A 72 -14.32 -14.61 -6.84
CA GLY A 72 -15.45 -15.32 -6.24
C GLY A 72 -15.42 -15.33 -4.71
N ASN A 73 -14.34 -14.86 -4.08
CA ASN A 73 -14.23 -14.75 -2.63
C ASN A 73 -14.82 -13.43 -2.12
N GLN A 74 -14.73 -13.25 -0.79
CA GLN A 74 -14.99 -11.99 -0.11
C GLN A 74 -13.73 -11.50 0.59
N ILE A 75 -13.53 -10.19 0.64
CA ILE A 75 -12.47 -9.53 1.38
C ILE A 75 -13.04 -8.65 2.49
N SER A 76 -12.38 -8.66 3.65
CA SER A 76 -12.71 -7.81 4.79
C SER A 76 -12.00 -6.48 4.68
N VAL A 77 -12.77 -5.40 4.77
CA VAL A 77 -12.31 -4.02 4.69
C VAL A 77 -12.57 -3.32 6.00
N ARG A 78 -11.55 -2.65 6.53
CA ARG A 78 -11.70 -1.83 7.73
C ARG A 78 -12.42 -0.53 7.38
N THR A 79 -13.44 -0.20 8.16
CA THR A 79 -14.25 1.01 8.01
C THR A 79 -14.23 1.80 9.32
N SER A 80 -14.75 3.03 9.30
CA SER A 80 -14.92 3.83 10.53
C SER A 80 -15.83 3.17 11.57
N ASN A 81 -16.71 2.25 11.16
CA ASN A 81 -17.70 1.59 12.02
C ASN A 81 -17.37 0.11 12.29
N GLY A 82 -16.16 -0.35 11.96
CA GLY A 82 -15.73 -1.73 12.18
C GLY A 82 -15.25 -2.39 10.89
N TRP A 83 -15.79 -3.56 10.56
CA TRP A 83 -15.41 -4.32 9.37
C TRP A 83 -16.61 -4.47 8.43
N ALA A 84 -16.36 -4.33 7.14
CA ALA A 84 -17.32 -4.61 6.08
C ALA A 84 -16.75 -5.67 5.13
N SER A 85 -17.63 -6.39 4.45
CA SER A 85 -17.25 -7.44 3.52
C SER A 85 -17.68 -7.05 2.10
N PHE A 86 -16.77 -7.25 1.15
CA PHE A 86 -16.95 -6.94 -0.26
C PHE A 86 -16.50 -8.11 -1.13
N PRO A 87 -17.05 -8.26 -2.35
CA PRO A 87 -16.50 -9.18 -3.33
C PRO A 87 -15.02 -8.86 -3.60
N GLU A 88 -14.19 -9.90 -3.68
CA GLU A 88 -12.76 -9.75 -3.93
C GLU A 88 -12.43 -9.83 -5.43
N VAL A 89 -11.46 -9.02 -5.84
CA VAL A 89 -10.81 -9.07 -7.14
C VAL A 89 -9.29 -9.18 -6.98
N ASN A 90 -8.66 -9.82 -7.96
CA ASN A 90 -7.21 -9.85 -8.11
C ASN A 90 -6.77 -8.86 -9.17
N CYS A 91 -5.86 -7.96 -8.81
CA CYS A 91 -5.27 -6.97 -9.70
C CYS A 91 -3.76 -7.24 -9.82
N THR A 92 -3.24 -7.30 -11.04
CA THR A 92 -1.78 -7.39 -11.26
C THR A 92 -1.19 -5.99 -11.31
N CYS A 93 -0.25 -5.68 -10.42
CA CYS A 93 0.29 -4.34 -10.25
C CYS A 93 1.82 -4.37 -10.33
N PRO A 94 2.47 -3.36 -10.93
CA PRO A 94 3.92 -3.23 -10.87
C PRO A 94 4.36 -2.92 -9.44
N ILE A 95 5.49 -3.49 -9.05
CA ILE A 95 6.20 -3.12 -7.83
C ILE A 95 7.18 -1.99 -8.16
N LEU A 96 7.04 -0.87 -7.47
CA LEU A 96 7.93 0.28 -7.55
C LEU A 96 8.68 0.43 -6.23
N ASN A 97 9.76 1.23 -6.24
CA ASN A 97 10.51 1.57 -5.04
C ASN A 97 10.52 3.08 -4.84
N GLY A 98 10.34 3.54 -3.61
CA GLY A 98 10.43 4.94 -3.24
C GLY A 98 9.45 5.30 -2.12
N ASP A 99 9.01 6.55 -2.14
CA ASP A 99 8.02 7.06 -1.20
C ASP A 99 6.61 6.81 -1.75
N ALA A 100 5.76 6.20 -0.92
CA ALA A 100 4.36 5.98 -1.23
C ALA A 100 3.46 6.36 -0.05
N ILE A 101 2.34 6.99 -0.37
CA ILE A 101 1.29 7.35 0.58
C ILE A 101 0.55 6.07 0.98
N ALA A 102 0.34 5.89 2.28
CA ALA A 102 -0.48 4.85 2.85
C ALA A 102 -1.46 5.45 3.86
N ASP A 103 -2.68 4.91 3.93
CA ASP A 103 -3.46 4.97 5.16
C ASP A 103 -3.25 3.65 5.89
N VAL A 104 -2.38 3.64 6.90
CA VAL A 104 -2.03 2.42 7.64
C VAL A 104 -3.20 1.86 8.45
N ASN A 105 -4.30 2.59 8.57
CA ASN A 105 -5.52 2.19 9.25
C ASN A 105 -6.69 1.90 8.30
N ALA A 106 -6.53 2.07 6.99
CA ALA A 106 -7.56 1.73 5.99
C ALA A 106 -7.29 0.36 5.35
N GLY A 107 -8.23 -0.06 4.49
CA GLY A 107 -8.14 -1.32 3.76
C GLY A 107 -8.00 -2.50 4.72
N ASN A 108 -6.93 -3.29 4.53
CA ASN A 108 -6.55 -4.36 5.45
C ASN A 108 -5.13 -4.20 6.03
N MET A 109 -4.57 -2.97 5.95
CA MET A 109 -3.34 -2.63 6.67
C MET A 109 -3.53 -2.74 8.19
N GLN A 110 -2.44 -3.11 8.88
CA GLN A 110 -2.44 -3.37 10.32
C GLN A 110 -1.64 -2.30 11.09
N GLY A 111 -1.82 -1.03 10.73
CA GLY A 111 -1.17 0.09 11.41
C GLY A 111 0.32 0.26 11.11
N SER A 112 0.85 -0.44 10.10
CA SER A 112 2.28 -0.46 9.79
C SER A 112 2.56 -0.42 8.29
N CYS A 113 3.62 0.31 7.90
CA CYS A 113 4.19 0.27 6.55
C CYS A 113 4.93 -1.04 6.24
N SER A 114 5.30 -1.81 7.26
CA SER A 114 5.96 -3.09 7.06
C SER A 114 4.92 -4.14 6.66
N PRO A 115 5.09 -4.86 5.53
CA PRO A 115 4.25 -6.00 5.21
C PRO A 115 4.43 -7.12 6.26
N PRO A 116 3.44 -8.01 6.42
CA PRO A 116 3.46 -9.05 7.44
C PRO A 116 4.59 -10.07 7.24
N ASP A 117 5.04 -10.29 6.01
CA ASP A 117 6.19 -11.13 5.70
C ASP A 117 6.85 -10.74 4.36
N SER A 118 7.99 -11.39 4.04
CA SER A 118 8.84 -11.07 2.89
C SER A 118 8.25 -11.39 1.50
N GLN A 119 7.18 -12.18 1.42
CA GLN A 119 6.47 -12.52 0.18
C GLN A 119 5.27 -11.61 -0.06
N LYS A 120 5.06 -10.65 0.84
CA LYS A 120 3.93 -9.73 0.82
C LYS A 120 4.40 -8.31 0.60
N ILE A 121 3.52 -7.50 0.03
CA ILE A 121 3.75 -6.08 -0.19
C ILE A 121 2.43 -5.33 -0.08
N TRP A 122 2.49 -4.06 0.34
CA TRP A 122 1.30 -3.22 0.38
C TRP A 122 1.06 -2.56 -0.98
N SER A 123 -0.19 -2.53 -1.43
CA SER A 123 -0.63 -1.66 -2.51
C SER A 123 -0.85 -0.25 -1.97
N LEU A 124 0.03 0.66 -2.38
CA LEU A 124 0.10 2.04 -1.92
C LEU A 124 0.01 2.99 -3.11
N TYR A 125 -0.08 4.28 -2.84
CA TYR A 125 -0.20 5.28 -3.89
C TYR A 125 1.00 6.23 -3.93
N SER A 126 1.54 6.42 -5.12
CA SER A 126 2.50 7.46 -5.42
C SER A 126 2.11 8.07 -6.76
N PRO A 127 2.01 9.40 -6.90
CA PRO A 127 1.71 10.02 -8.18
C PRO A 127 2.76 9.65 -9.23
N GLN A 128 2.33 8.96 -10.29
CA GLN A 128 3.18 8.57 -11.41
C GLN A 128 2.52 8.98 -12.73
N LEU A 129 3.30 9.63 -13.60
CA LEU A 129 2.88 9.91 -14.98
C LEU A 129 3.04 8.68 -15.86
N GLU A 130 4.09 7.90 -15.61
CA GLU A 130 4.44 6.69 -16.35
C GLU A 130 4.24 5.49 -15.43
N ILE A 131 3.33 4.58 -15.80
CA ILE A 131 3.00 3.40 -15.01
C ILE A 131 3.07 2.17 -15.93
N PRO A 132 3.90 1.17 -15.60
CA PRO A 132 3.86 -0.12 -16.28
C PRO A 132 2.49 -0.77 -16.10
N GLN A 133 1.85 -1.16 -17.20
CA GLN A 133 0.51 -1.75 -17.20
C GLN A 133 0.49 -2.99 -18.08
N GLU A 134 -0.39 -3.93 -17.78
CA GLU A 134 -0.61 -5.07 -18.68
C GLU A 134 -0.97 -4.60 -20.11
N ALA A 135 -1.78 -3.56 -20.23
CA ALA A 135 -2.23 -2.97 -21.49
C ALA A 135 -1.09 -2.43 -22.38
N ASN A 136 0.08 -2.13 -21.82
CA ASN A 136 1.26 -1.68 -22.57
C ASN A 136 2.44 -2.66 -22.45
N ASN A 137 2.15 -3.94 -22.13
CA ASN A 137 3.15 -4.97 -21.91
C ASN A 137 4.23 -4.56 -20.88
N TRP A 138 3.78 -3.91 -19.81
CA TRP A 138 4.59 -3.45 -18.68
C TRP A 138 5.72 -2.51 -19.10
N THR A 139 5.49 -1.64 -20.08
CA THR A 139 6.50 -0.66 -20.52
C THR A 139 6.83 0.30 -19.38
N ARG A 140 8.13 0.46 -19.08
CA ARG A 140 8.59 1.17 -17.88
C ARG A 140 8.57 2.69 -17.99
N SER A 141 8.81 3.22 -19.19
CA SER A 141 8.97 4.65 -19.37
C SER A 141 8.68 5.07 -20.81
N GLY A 142 8.59 6.39 -21.02
CA GLY A 142 8.32 6.98 -22.31
C GLY A 142 6.83 7.01 -22.64
N ARG A 143 6.53 7.31 -23.91
CA ARG A 143 5.17 7.62 -24.35
C ARG A 143 4.21 6.45 -24.16
N GLU A 144 4.63 5.20 -24.38
CA GLU A 144 3.79 4.03 -24.19
C GLU A 144 3.51 3.72 -22.70
N ALA A 145 4.33 4.24 -21.78
CA ALA A 145 4.15 4.07 -20.34
C ALA A 145 3.20 5.10 -19.71
N LEU A 146 2.85 6.18 -20.43
CA LEU A 146 1.98 7.23 -19.91
C LEU A 146 0.66 6.66 -19.42
N ALA A 147 0.22 7.04 -18.23
CA ALA A 147 -1.02 6.55 -17.62
C ALA A 147 -2.01 7.72 -17.42
N PRO A 148 -2.53 8.31 -18.51
CA PRO A 148 -3.42 9.46 -18.40
C PRO A 148 -4.73 9.06 -17.70
N PRO A 149 -5.28 9.95 -16.85
CA PRO A 149 -6.57 9.70 -16.23
C PRO A 149 -7.69 9.70 -17.29
N GLN A 150 -8.57 8.71 -17.21
CA GLN A 150 -9.75 8.53 -18.05
C GLN A 150 -11.01 8.68 -17.22
N TRP A 151 -11.98 9.43 -17.74
CA TRP A 151 -13.31 9.56 -17.14
C TRP A 151 -14.25 8.46 -17.65
N CYS A 152 -14.85 7.71 -16.73
CA CYS A 152 -15.87 6.72 -17.00
C CYS A 152 -17.24 7.22 -16.53
N SER A 153 -18.20 7.32 -17.45
CA SER A 153 -19.53 7.89 -17.18
C SER A 153 -20.38 7.01 -16.25
N ALA A 154 -21.16 7.65 -15.37
CA ALA A 154 -22.19 6.98 -14.56
C ALA A 154 -23.22 6.19 -15.41
N LYS A 155 -23.45 6.60 -16.67
CA LYS A 155 -24.35 5.90 -17.62
C LYS A 155 -23.91 4.47 -17.93
N LEU A 156 -22.66 4.12 -17.65
CA LEU A 156 -22.14 2.77 -17.81
C LEU A 156 -22.64 1.80 -16.73
N ASN A 157 -23.22 2.30 -15.64
CA ASN A 157 -23.65 1.51 -14.48
C ASN A 157 -22.55 0.59 -13.93
N ALA A 158 -21.28 1.03 -14.00
CA ALA A 158 -20.12 0.22 -13.65
C ALA A 158 -19.55 0.57 -12.26
N GLY A 159 -20.16 1.49 -11.51
CA GLY A 159 -19.64 1.95 -10.21
C GLY A 159 -19.48 0.85 -9.17
N GLU A 160 -20.37 -0.13 -9.15
CA GLU A 160 -20.28 -1.29 -8.24
C GLU A 160 -19.21 -2.31 -8.63
N THR A 161 -18.63 -2.16 -9.82
CA THR A 161 -17.63 -3.08 -10.38
C THR A 161 -16.21 -2.56 -10.30
N ILE A 162 -16.03 -1.30 -9.89
CA ILE A 162 -14.70 -0.69 -9.74
C ILE A 162 -13.94 -1.32 -8.58
N SER A 163 -12.62 -1.18 -8.59
CA SER A 163 -11.75 -1.77 -7.57
C SER A 163 -11.04 -0.67 -6.78
N ASN A 164 -10.94 -0.84 -5.46
CA ASN A 164 -10.08 -0.01 -4.61
C ASN A 164 -8.95 -0.86 -4.02
N CYS A 165 -7.72 -0.59 -4.43
CA CYS A 165 -6.55 -1.31 -3.94
C CYS A 165 -5.70 -0.51 -2.94
N PHE A 166 -6.12 0.68 -2.52
CA PHE A 166 -5.33 1.49 -1.60
C PHE A 166 -5.31 0.90 -0.19
N SER A 167 -4.11 0.68 0.36
CA SER A 167 -3.90 0.03 1.65
C SER A 167 -4.39 -1.44 1.70
N PHE A 168 -4.23 -2.17 0.60
CA PHE A 168 -4.52 -3.61 0.53
C PHE A 168 -3.27 -4.46 0.35
N LEU A 169 -3.28 -5.65 0.94
CA LEU A 169 -2.19 -6.63 0.88
C LEU A 169 -2.10 -7.30 -0.49
N CYS A 170 -0.88 -7.49 -0.97
CA CYS A 170 -0.57 -8.19 -2.21
C CYS A 170 0.43 -9.32 -1.99
N ASP A 171 0.38 -10.31 -2.87
CA ASP A 171 1.38 -11.34 -3.04
C ASP A 171 2.42 -10.91 -4.09
N ILE A 172 3.70 -11.07 -3.81
CA ILE A 172 4.74 -10.87 -4.82
C ILE A 172 4.60 -11.99 -5.87
N ALA A 173 4.45 -11.61 -7.14
CA ALA A 173 4.07 -12.49 -8.25
C ALA A 173 5.19 -12.71 -9.28
N GLY A 174 6.44 -12.38 -8.93
CA GLY A 174 7.59 -12.51 -9.81
C GLY A 174 7.78 -11.30 -10.71
N SER A 175 7.99 -11.50 -12.01
CA SER A 175 8.26 -10.42 -12.96
C SER A 175 7.66 -10.68 -14.33
N ALA A 176 7.26 -9.60 -15.02
CA ALA A 176 6.91 -9.63 -16.43
C ALA A 176 8.11 -10.08 -17.30
N PRO A 177 7.90 -10.51 -18.56
CA PRO A 177 8.99 -10.92 -19.46
C PRO A 177 10.06 -9.84 -19.69
N ASN A 178 9.69 -8.56 -19.57
CA ASN A 178 10.62 -7.44 -19.65
C ASN A 178 11.29 -7.08 -18.31
N GLY A 179 11.07 -7.90 -17.27
CA GLY A 179 11.66 -7.80 -15.94
C GLY A 179 10.97 -6.82 -14.99
N VAL A 180 9.79 -6.28 -15.30
CA VAL A 180 9.04 -5.45 -14.34
C VAL A 180 8.58 -6.34 -13.20
N PRO A 181 8.98 -6.08 -11.94
CA PRO A 181 8.49 -6.87 -10.81
C PRO A 181 6.99 -6.65 -10.61
N LEU A 182 6.26 -7.72 -10.35
CA LEU A 182 4.80 -7.72 -10.27
C LEU A 182 4.32 -8.23 -8.91
N ALA A 183 3.17 -7.75 -8.50
CA ALA A 183 2.40 -8.28 -7.38
C ALA A 183 0.95 -8.55 -7.80
N THR A 184 0.32 -9.55 -7.18
CA THR A 184 -1.12 -9.78 -7.24
C THR A 184 -1.75 -9.22 -5.98
N CYS A 185 -2.49 -8.13 -6.13
CA CYS A 185 -3.16 -7.45 -5.03
C CYS A 185 -4.61 -7.92 -4.91
N HIS A 186 -5.03 -8.21 -3.68
CA HIS A 186 -6.39 -8.64 -3.35
C HIS A 186 -7.18 -7.42 -2.89
N CYS A 187 -8.14 -6.98 -3.69
CA CYS A 187 -8.82 -5.71 -3.50
C CYS A 187 -10.34 -5.90 -3.43
N PRO A 188 -11.06 -5.06 -2.68
CA PRO A 188 -12.52 -5.03 -2.74
C PRO A 188 -13.01 -4.45 -4.08
N MET A 189 -14.03 -5.09 -4.62
CA MET A 189 -14.85 -4.59 -5.70
C MET A 189 -16.08 -3.84 -5.15
N GLY A 190 -16.36 -2.67 -5.72
CA GLY A 190 -17.50 -1.84 -5.37
C GLY A 190 -17.36 -1.13 -4.02
N GLU A 191 -16.14 -0.96 -3.52
CA GLU A 191 -15.84 -0.23 -2.29
C GLU A 191 -15.33 1.19 -2.60
N SER A 192 -15.77 2.16 -1.79
CA SER A 192 -15.25 3.53 -1.78
C SER A 192 -14.18 3.66 -0.70
N PHE A 193 -13.26 4.63 -0.80
CA PHE A 193 -12.23 4.88 0.24
C PHE A 193 -12.72 4.96 1.69
N GLY A 194 -14.01 5.24 1.91
CA GLY A 194 -14.62 5.25 3.25
C GLY A 194 -15.09 3.88 3.75
N GLY A 195 -14.84 2.79 3.02
CA GLY A 195 -15.35 1.47 3.36
C GLY A 195 -16.85 1.29 3.10
N THR A 196 -17.43 2.04 2.15
CA THR A 196 -18.85 1.97 1.81
C THR A 196 -19.07 1.45 0.39
N LYS A 197 -20.24 0.88 0.12
CA LYS A 197 -20.62 0.42 -1.23
C LYS A 197 -20.75 1.59 -2.19
N VAL A 198 -20.18 1.43 -3.38
CA VAL A 198 -20.32 2.37 -4.50
C VAL A 198 -21.57 2.00 -5.30
N PRO A 199 -22.52 2.93 -5.52
CA PRO A 199 -23.69 2.67 -6.37
C PRO A 199 -23.29 2.36 -7.83
N ALA A 200 -24.06 1.52 -8.52
CA ALA A 200 -23.82 1.21 -9.93
C ALA A 200 -23.73 2.47 -10.82
N ALA A 201 -24.65 3.42 -10.64
CA ALA A 201 -24.71 4.68 -11.38
C ALA A 201 -23.73 5.74 -10.84
N THR A 202 -22.47 5.37 -10.64
CA THR A 202 -21.40 6.26 -10.17
C THR A 202 -20.38 6.47 -11.28
N ALA A 203 -20.02 7.73 -11.55
CA ALA A 203 -18.91 8.06 -12.44
C ALA A 203 -17.57 7.95 -11.70
N PHE A 204 -16.51 7.61 -12.41
CA PHE A 204 -15.20 7.38 -11.79
C PHE A 204 -14.05 7.72 -12.74
N ILE A 205 -12.86 7.86 -12.15
CA ILE A 205 -11.61 8.07 -12.89
C ILE A 205 -10.71 6.85 -12.69
N THR A 206 -10.10 6.39 -13.78
CA THR A 206 -9.06 5.37 -13.75
C THR A 206 -7.89 5.80 -14.62
N GLN A 207 -6.67 5.35 -14.29
CA GLN A 207 -5.51 5.48 -15.17
C GLN A 207 -5.25 4.21 -15.99
N ALA A 208 -6.10 3.19 -15.81
CA ALA A 208 -5.92 1.90 -16.44
C ALA A 208 -6.20 1.95 -17.95
N GLY A 209 -5.37 1.24 -18.70
CA GLY A 209 -5.59 0.86 -20.09
C GLY A 209 -5.62 2.00 -21.10
N GLN A 210 -4.82 3.05 -20.87
CA GLN A 210 -4.37 3.94 -21.95
C GLN A 210 -5.50 4.66 -22.70
N LEU A 211 -6.50 5.19 -21.95
CA LEU A 211 -7.72 5.83 -22.49
C LEU A 211 -8.64 4.89 -23.29
N ASN A 212 -8.48 3.57 -23.19
CA ASN A 212 -9.38 2.62 -23.83
C ASN A 212 -10.73 2.57 -23.06
N ASN A 213 -11.81 3.01 -23.71
CA ASN A 213 -13.16 3.01 -23.14
C ASN A 213 -13.70 1.64 -22.70
N GLN A 214 -13.14 0.53 -23.17
CA GLN A 214 -13.54 -0.80 -22.71
C GLN A 214 -13.10 -1.07 -21.25
N ILE A 215 -12.06 -0.39 -20.77
CA ILE A 215 -11.51 -0.57 -19.43
C ILE A 215 -12.50 -0.17 -18.34
N CYS A 216 -13.40 0.78 -18.62
CA CYS A 216 -14.46 1.18 -17.71
C CYS A 216 -15.40 0.03 -17.28
N LYS A 217 -15.34 -1.14 -17.95
CA LYS A 217 -16.14 -2.32 -17.62
C LYS A 217 -15.30 -3.52 -17.15
N GLN A 218 -13.99 -3.35 -16.97
CA GLN A 218 -13.04 -4.43 -16.67
C GLN A 218 -12.50 -4.33 -15.24
N HIS A 219 -13.40 -4.05 -14.28
CA HIS A 219 -13.06 -3.89 -12.87
C HIS A 219 -11.83 -3.00 -12.62
N PRO A 220 -11.76 -1.80 -13.24
CA PRO A 220 -10.56 -0.99 -13.17
C PRO A 220 -10.31 -0.55 -11.73
N VAL A 221 -9.04 -0.45 -11.36
CA VAL A 221 -8.68 0.28 -10.14
C VAL A 221 -8.99 1.75 -10.37
N THR A 222 -9.64 2.35 -9.39
CA THR A 222 -10.05 3.75 -9.49
C THR A 222 -9.54 4.56 -8.33
N TRP A 223 -9.39 5.85 -8.60
CA TRP A 223 -9.42 6.84 -7.55
C TRP A 223 -10.84 7.39 -7.49
N TYR A 224 -11.55 7.11 -6.40
CA TYR A 224 -12.84 7.73 -6.16
C TYR A 224 -12.64 9.22 -5.84
N ASN A 225 -13.10 10.08 -6.75
CA ASN A 225 -13.35 11.47 -6.46
C ASN A 225 -14.85 11.62 -6.12
N PRO A 226 -15.24 11.93 -4.85
CA PRO A 226 -16.63 12.15 -4.46
C PRO A 226 -17.29 13.38 -5.08
N VAL A 227 -16.63 14.06 -6.02
CA VAL A 227 -17.21 15.18 -6.77
C VAL A 227 -18.27 14.63 -7.74
N THR A 228 -19.42 14.38 -7.13
CA THR A 228 -20.76 14.63 -7.61
C THR A 228 -21.13 13.99 -8.95
N ALA A 229 -21.90 12.90 -8.82
CA ALA A 229 -22.89 12.43 -9.79
C ALA A 229 -23.89 13.52 -10.30
N LYS A 230 -23.72 14.80 -9.94
CA LYS A 230 -24.52 15.93 -10.41
C LYS A 230 -23.92 16.72 -11.59
N ASP A 231 -22.61 16.67 -11.86
CA ASP A 231 -22.00 17.68 -12.75
C ASP A 231 -21.58 17.18 -14.15
N SER A 232 -21.84 15.93 -14.52
CA SER A 232 -21.49 15.40 -15.86
C SER A 232 -22.64 15.34 -16.87
N ILE A 233 -23.75 16.05 -16.61
CA ILE A 233 -24.84 16.18 -17.60
C ILE A 233 -24.61 17.33 -18.61
N GLU A 234 -23.67 18.27 -18.39
CA GLU A 234 -23.71 19.53 -19.16
C GLU A 234 -22.50 19.93 -20.04
N THR A 235 -21.41 19.17 -20.12
CA THR A 235 -20.19 19.66 -20.83
C THR A 235 -19.72 18.81 -22.00
N THR A 236 -20.62 18.40 -22.91
CA THR A 236 -20.22 18.03 -24.29
C THR A 236 -21.39 18.12 -25.29
N SER A 237 -22.03 19.28 -25.33
CA SER A 237 -22.93 19.67 -26.43
C SER A 237 -22.69 21.15 -26.74
N LYS A 238 -21.54 21.47 -27.35
CA LYS A 238 -21.35 22.58 -28.28
C LYS A 238 -20.21 22.25 -29.23
#